data_AF-A0A653BCZ6-F1
#
_entry.id   AF-A0A653BCZ6-F1
#
_cell.length_a   1.000
_cell.length_b   1.000
_cell.length_c   1.000
_cell.angle_alpha   90.00
_cell.angle_beta   90.00
_cell.angle_gamma   90.00
#
_symmetry.space_group_name_H-M   'P 1'
#
loop_
_entity.id
_entity.type
_entity.pdbx_description
1 polymer ?
#
loop_
_entity_poly.entity_id
_entity_poly.type
_entity_poly.pdbx_seq_one_letter_code
_entity_poly.pdbx_strand_id
1 'polypeptide(L)'
;MDLFTAGKALAMRGNGAIVVGDSLTEALTLTWYLEDAARIELQLHSAGLAERGTLLDANACEQRATRSGRIYERMWEYLTAGDRSRRSNNLKK
;
A
#
# COMPACT_ATOMS: atom_id res chain seq x y z
N MET A 1 -23.13 -9.67 -3.45
CA MET A 1 -21.96 -9.44 -4.33
C MET A 1 -20.81 -9.06 -3.42
N ASP A 2 -19.83 -9.93 -3.29
CA ASP A 2 -18.60 -9.64 -2.56
C ASP A 2 -17.66 -8.86 -3.48
N LEU A 3 -17.47 -7.57 -3.18
CA LEU A 3 -16.69 -6.63 -4.00
C LEU A 3 -15.19 -6.74 -3.75
N PHE A 4 -14.77 -7.28 -2.60
CA PHE A 4 -13.34 -7.41 -2.28
C PHE A 4 -12.71 -8.69 -2.85
N THR A 5 -13.52 -9.69 -3.20
CA THR A 5 -13.03 -11.00 -3.69
C THR A 5 -11.88 -11.51 -2.78
N ALA A 6 -10.74 -11.92 -3.35
CA ALA A 6 -9.54 -12.30 -2.61
C ALA A 6 -8.54 -11.14 -2.36
N GLY A 7 -8.85 -9.93 -2.84
CA GLY A 7 -7.96 -8.77 -2.78
C GLY A 7 -8.06 -7.96 -1.49
N LYS A 8 -7.08 -7.07 -1.27
CA LYS A 8 -7.06 -6.13 -0.13
C LYS A 8 -7.46 -4.70 -0.50
N ALA A 9 -7.74 -4.42 -1.77
CA ALA A 9 -8.10 -3.08 -2.24
C ALA A 9 -9.18 -3.11 -3.31
N LEU A 10 -10.05 -2.10 -3.30
CA LEU A 10 -11.08 -1.85 -4.31
C LEU A 10 -10.94 -0.42 -4.84
N ALA A 11 -10.54 -0.27 -6.09
CA ALA A 11 -10.54 1.02 -6.78
C ALA A 11 -11.96 1.37 -7.26
N MET A 12 -12.45 2.53 -6.87
CA MET A 12 -13.79 3.03 -7.14
C MET A 12 -13.74 4.15 -8.18
N ARG A 13 -14.33 3.89 -9.35
CA ARG A 13 -14.39 4.86 -10.46
C ARG A 13 -14.92 6.22 -9.98
N GLY A 14 -14.15 7.27 -10.25
CA GLY A 14 -14.52 8.66 -9.92
C GLY A 14 -14.47 9.01 -8.43
N ASN A 15 -13.97 8.12 -7.56
CA ASN A 15 -13.83 8.39 -6.14
C ASN A 15 -12.38 8.23 -5.68
N GLY A 16 -11.94 7.01 -5.48
CA GLY A 16 -10.65 6.69 -4.86
C GLY A 16 -10.54 5.19 -4.64
N ALA A 17 -9.87 4.75 -3.59
CA ALA A 17 -9.79 3.34 -3.24
C ALA A 17 -10.22 3.07 -1.80
N ILE A 18 -10.83 1.91 -1.57
CA ILE A 18 -11.01 1.34 -0.23
C ILE A 18 -9.94 0.26 -0.06
N VAL A 19 -9.19 0.32 1.04
CA VAL A 19 -8.15 -0.66 1.36
C VAL A 19 -8.45 -1.27 2.73
N VAL A 20 -8.32 -2.59 2.82
CA VAL A 20 -8.52 -3.37 4.03
C VAL A 20 -7.23 -4.08 4.43
N GLY A 21 -7.06 -4.29 5.72
CA GLY A 21 -5.92 -5.02 6.30
C GLY A 21 -6.35 -5.76 7.55
N ASP A 22 -5.54 -6.71 7.99
CA ASP A 22 -5.78 -7.48 9.20
C ASP A 22 -5.54 -6.61 10.47
N SER A 23 -4.98 -5.41 10.28
CA SER A 23 -4.80 -4.36 11.28
C SER A 23 -4.81 -2.97 10.64
N LEU A 24 -4.94 -1.91 11.46
CA LEU A 24 -4.80 -0.52 11.01
C LEU A 24 -3.43 -0.27 10.35
N THR A 25 -2.36 -0.79 10.95
CA THR A 25 -0.99 -0.64 10.45
C THR A 25 -0.83 -1.22 9.05
N GLU A 26 -1.39 -2.42 8.82
CA GLU A 26 -1.38 -3.03 7.49
C GLU A 26 -2.22 -2.23 6.50
N ALA A 27 -3.47 -1.90 6.85
CA ALA A 27 -4.37 -1.16 5.96
C ALA A 27 -3.76 0.19 5.52
N LEU A 28 -3.17 0.92 6.47
CA LEU A 28 -2.46 2.17 6.20
C LEU A 28 -1.27 1.97 5.25
N THR A 29 -0.46 0.95 5.51
CA THR A 29 0.72 0.65 4.68
C THR A 29 0.31 0.27 3.25
N LEU A 30 -0.67 -0.62 3.10
CA LEU A 30 -1.20 -1.01 1.79
C LEU A 30 -1.83 0.16 1.04
N THR A 31 -2.49 1.08 1.76
CA THR A 31 -3.04 2.31 1.17
C THR A 31 -1.92 3.17 0.58
N TRP A 32 -0.81 3.32 1.31
CA TRP A 32 0.33 4.08 0.82
C TRP A 32 0.96 3.42 -0.43
N TYR A 33 1.16 2.09 -0.41
CA TYR A 33 1.71 1.38 -1.57
C TYR A 33 0.79 1.45 -2.80
N LEU A 34 -0.52 1.34 -2.61
CA LEU A 34 -1.48 1.47 -3.69
C LEU A 34 -1.42 2.86 -4.35
N GLU A 35 -1.35 3.92 -3.54
CA GLU A 35 -1.25 5.29 -4.02
C GLU A 35 0.06 5.55 -4.79
N ASP A 36 1.19 5.04 -4.28
CA ASP A 36 2.48 5.16 -4.98
C ASP A 36 2.49 4.39 -6.30
N ALA A 37 1.95 3.17 -6.31
CA ALA A 37 1.77 2.38 -7.54
C ALA A 37 0.87 3.11 -8.56
N ALA A 38 -0.25 3.69 -8.12
CA ALA A 38 -1.14 4.46 -9.00
C ALA A 38 -0.45 5.71 -9.56
N ARG A 39 0.40 6.37 -8.77
CA ARG A 39 1.20 7.53 -9.22
C ARG A 39 2.20 7.13 -10.30
N ILE A 40 2.91 6.03 -10.11
CA ILE A 40 3.86 5.49 -11.09
C ILE A 40 3.12 5.12 -12.38
N GLU A 41 1.99 4.41 -12.27
CA GLU A 41 1.19 4.01 -13.43
C GLU A 41 0.72 5.23 -14.24
N LEU A 42 0.24 6.27 -13.56
CA LEU A 42 -0.16 7.51 -14.21
C LEU A 42 1.02 8.20 -14.93
N GLN A 43 2.21 8.18 -14.33
CA GLN A 43 3.43 8.70 -14.97
C GLN A 43 3.79 7.90 -16.24
N LEU A 44 3.71 6.57 -16.19
CA LEU A 44 3.94 5.71 -17.36
C LEU A 44 2.94 5.99 -18.48
N HIS A 45 1.66 6.16 -18.16
CA HIS A 45 0.64 6.57 -19.12
C HIS A 45 0.97 7.94 -19.74
N SER A 46 1.34 8.92 -18.92
CA SER A 46 1.68 10.26 -19.41
C SER A 46 2.91 10.29 -20.32
N ALA A 47 3.84 9.33 -20.13
CA ALA A 47 5.03 9.16 -20.95
C ALA A 47 4.79 8.31 -22.22
N GLY A 48 3.58 7.78 -22.42
CA GLY A 48 3.28 6.85 -23.52
C GLY A 48 3.99 5.50 -23.39
N LEU A 49 4.34 5.10 -22.17
CA LEU A 49 5.10 3.88 -21.85
C LEU A 49 4.27 2.78 -21.20
N ALA A 50 3.02 3.06 -20.79
CA ALA A 50 2.17 2.09 -20.09
C ALA A 50 2.05 0.75 -20.82
N GLU A 51 1.87 0.75 -22.15
CA GLU A 51 1.75 -0.47 -22.95
C GLU A 51 3.08 -1.12 -23.34
N ARG A 52 4.21 -0.47 -23.06
CA ARG A 52 5.56 -0.93 -23.44
C ARG A 52 6.31 -1.58 -22.28
N GLY A 53 5.79 -1.44 -21.05
CA GLY A 53 6.40 -2.01 -19.86
C GLY A 53 6.21 -3.52 -19.77
N THR A 54 7.18 -4.21 -19.16
CA THR A 54 7.03 -5.61 -18.79
C THR A 54 6.09 -5.72 -17.59
N LEU A 55 4.93 -6.34 -17.77
CA LEU A 55 4.03 -6.68 -16.67
C LEU A 55 4.58 -7.90 -15.91
N LEU A 56 4.44 -7.88 -14.59
CA LEU A 56 4.71 -9.05 -13.76
C LEU A 56 3.61 -10.09 -13.98
N ASP A 57 4.00 -11.34 -14.22
CA ASP A 57 3.05 -12.44 -14.23
C ASP A 57 2.51 -12.76 -12.81
N ALA A 58 1.49 -13.61 -12.72
CA ALA A 58 0.83 -13.92 -11.46
C ALA A 58 1.79 -14.56 -10.43
N ASN A 59 2.71 -15.42 -10.86
CA ASN A 59 3.67 -16.09 -9.98
C ASN A 59 4.72 -15.08 -9.45
N ALA A 60 5.21 -14.22 -10.33
CA ALA A 60 6.08 -13.10 -10.01
C ALA A 60 5.44 -12.14 -9.00
N CYS A 61 4.14 -11.88 -9.12
CA CYS A 61 3.37 -11.09 -8.15
C CYS A 61 3.25 -11.83 -6.80
N GLU A 62 2.88 -13.10 -6.81
CA GLU A 62 2.70 -13.90 -5.58
C GLU A 62 4.01 -14.00 -4.77
N GLN A 63 5.14 -14.27 -5.42
CA GLN A 63 6.45 -14.34 -4.76
C GLN A 63 6.87 -13.00 -4.14
N ARG A 64 6.46 -11.88 -4.76
CA ARG A 64 6.78 -10.52 -4.30
C ARG A 64 5.79 -9.99 -3.27
N ALA A 65 4.59 -10.56 -3.16
CA ALA A 65 3.57 -10.21 -2.18
C ALA A 65 3.93 -10.74 -0.77
N THR A 66 5.16 -10.49 -0.31
CA THR A 66 5.68 -10.96 0.97
C THR A 66 5.49 -9.93 2.08
N ARG A 67 5.17 -10.42 3.28
CA ARG A 67 5.11 -9.64 4.52
C ARG A 67 6.39 -9.73 5.36
N SER A 68 7.42 -10.39 4.82
CA SER A 68 8.67 -10.64 5.53
C SER A 68 9.46 -9.35 5.80
N GLY A 69 10.32 -9.37 6.81
CA GLY A 69 11.24 -8.26 7.07
C GLY A 69 10.62 -7.05 7.78
N ARG A 70 9.48 -7.22 8.47
CA ARG A 70 8.79 -6.17 9.25
C ARG A 70 8.40 -4.95 8.41
N ILE A 71 7.99 -5.18 7.16
CA ILE A 71 7.72 -4.11 6.20
C ILE A 71 6.63 -3.14 6.70
N TYR A 72 5.58 -3.68 7.32
CA TYR A 72 4.47 -2.88 7.86
C TYR A 72 4.88 -2.06 9.09
N GLU A 73 5.65 -2.65 10.01
CA GLU A 73 6.13 -1.96 11.20
C GLU A 73 7.11 -0.85 10.85
N ARG A 74 8.00 -1.09 9.89
CA ARG A 74 8.92 -0.06 9.38
C ARG A 74 8.16 1.08 8.70
N MET A 75 7.14 0.75 7.92
CA MET A 75 6.31 1.78 7.27
C MET A 75 5.55 2.60 8.31
N TRP A 76 5.00 1.95 9.34
CA TRP A 76 4.38 2.65 10.46
C TRP A 76 5.36 3.58 11.19
N GLU A 77 6.56 3.09 11.52
CA GLU A 77 7.62 3.88 12.15
C GLU A 77 7.99 5.09 11.29
N TYR A 78 8.08 4.92 9.97
CA TYR A 78 8.36 5.99 9.01
C TYR A 78 7.23 7.02 8.94
N LEU A 79 5.98 6.58 8.73
CA LEU A 79 4.82 7.46 8.57
C LEU A 79 4.45 8.19 9.86
N THR A 80 4.76 7.62 11.02
CA THR A 80 4.48 8.23 12.34
C THR A 80 5.72 8.89 12.95
N ALA A 81 6.82 8.98 12.20
CA ALA A 81 8.02 9.66 12.66
C ALA A 81 7.69 11.14 12.96
N GLY A 82 8.05 11.59 14.16
CA GLY A 82 7.80 12.97 14.60
C GLY A 82 6.42 13.24 15.23
N ASP A 83 5.52 12.24 15.31
CA ASP A 83 4.26 12.43 16.03
C ASP A 83 4.49 12.63 17.54
N ARG A 84 4.08 13.81 18.04
CA ARG A 84 4.20 14.22 19.43
C ARG A 84 3.40 13.32 20.37
N SER A 85 2.28 12.74 19.92
CA SER A 85 1.45 11.83 20.71
C SER A 85 2.21 10.55 21.11
N ARG A 86 3.10 10.07 20.22
CA ARG A 86 3.95 8.88 20.43
C ARG A 86 5.02 9.11 21.50
N ARG A 87 5.57 10.33 21.59
CA ARG A 87 6.61 10.68 22.56
C ARG A 87 6.12 10.61 24.01
N SER A 88 4.83 10.91 24.25
CA SER A 88 4.20 10.87 25.57
C SER A 88 4.12 9.46 26.17
N ASN A 89 3.97 8.42 25.34
CA ASN A 89 3.80 7.04 25.82
C ASN A 89 5.11 6.37 26.26
N ASN A 90 6.26 6.83 25.76
CA ASN A 90 7.58 6.29 26.12
C ASN A 90 8.23 6.98 27.34
N LEU A 91 7.63 8.06 27.85
CA LEU A 91 8.07 8.79 29.05
C LEU A 91 7.36 8.33 30.34
N LYS A 92 6.54 7.27 30.26
CA LYS A 92 5.81 6.66 31.39
C LYS A 92 6.36 5.28 31.80
N LYS A 93 7.60 4.95 31.43
CA LYS A 93 8.34 3.79 31.93
C LYS A 93 9.55 4.25 32.71
#